data_AF-A0A7W0Z168-F1
#
_entry.id   AF-A0A7W0Z168-F1
#
_cell.length_a   1.000
_cell.length_b   1.000
_cell.length_c   1.000
_cell.angle_alpha   90.00
_cell.angle_beta   90.00
_cell.angle_gamma   90.00
#
_symmetry.space_group_name_H-M   'P 1'
#
loop_
_entity.id
_entity.type
_entity.pdbx_description
1 polymer ?
#
loop_
_entity_poly.entity_id
_entity_poly.type
_entity_poly.pdbx_seq_one_letter_code
_entity_poly.pdbx_strand_id
1 'polypeptide(L)'
;MDGTEAGSDSGGIAERPCPWCGSLATTFVSRGYVGPTDETNQYFTCDACGRTTFELVAKTAREMRLGRYKPGDVYQDRANRTRYQISRVLRVGSNEFLIYLKPLPLDEKRPVAARDGQEPLA
;
A
#
# COMPACT_ATOMS: atom_id res chain seq x y z
N MET A 1 19.54 11.25 -40.79
CA MET A 1 18.24 10.67 -41.17
C MET A 1 18.24 9.26 -40.61
N ASP A 2 18.13 9.18 -39.29
CA ASP A 2 16.87 9.16 -38.51
C ASP A 2 16.57 7.70 -38.18
N GLY A 3 16.96 7.32 -36.98
CA GLY A 3 16.64 6.05 -36.34
C GLY A 3 16.17 6.35 -34.93
N THR A 4 15.00 6.98 -34.85
CA THR A 4 14.18 7.08 -33.63
C THR A 4 13.79 5.67 -33.18
N GLU A 5 13.44 5.56 -31.89
CA GLU A 5 12.65 4.49 -31.27
C GLU A 5 13.44 3.41 -30.51
N ALA A 6 13.85 3.75 -29.30
CA ALA A 6 13.83 2.80 -28.18
C ALA A 6 12.62 3.17 -27.30
N GLY A 7 11.45 2.65 -27.69
CA GLY A 7 10.24 2.72 -26.88
C GLY A 7 10.45 2.01 -25.55
N SER A 8 10.22 2.76 -24.47
CA SER A 8 10.17 2.30 -23.09
C SER A 8 9.10 1.23 -22.92
N ASP A 9 9.51 -0.04 -22.83
CA ASP A 9 8.65 -1.12 -22.35
C ASP A 9 8.85 -1.29 -20.83
N SER A 10 8.34 -0.31 -20.08
CA SER A 10 8.19 -0.42 -18.63
C SER A 10 6.97 -1.30 -18.39
N GLY A 11 7.20 -2.59 -18.19
CA GLY A 11 6.16 -3.58 -17.89
C GLY A 11 5.08 -3.03 -16.97
N GLY A 12 3.89 -2.82 -17.54
CA GLY A 12 2.79 -2.11 -16.91
C GLY A 12 2.40 -2.73 -15.57
N ILE A 13 2.87 -2.12 -14.49
CA ILE A 13 2.20 -2.23 -13.19
C ILE A 13 0.85 -1.56 -13.45
N ALA A 14 -0.21 -2.36 -13.61
CA ALA A 14 -1.57 -1.86 -13.77
C ALA A 14 -1.76 -0.69 -12.80
N GLU A 15 -1.96 0.51 -13.33
CA GLU A 15 -2.06 1.74 -12.54
C GLU A 15 -3.21 1.57 -11.55
N ARG A 16 -2.89 1.23 -10.29
CA ARG A 16 -3.91 0.99 -9.28
C ARG A 16 -4.34 2.33 -8.74
N PRO A 17 -5.61 2.73 -8.91
CA PRO A 17 -6.08 3.99 -8.36
C PRO A 17 -5.98 3.95 -6.84
N CYS A 18 -5.52 5.05 -6.26
CA CYS A 18 -5.46 5.25 -4.84
C CYS A 18 -6.88 5.07 -4.25
N PRO A 19 -7.09 4.17 -3.28
CA PRO A 19 -8.40 3.86 -2.71
C PRO A 19 -8.97 5.02 -1.86
N TRP A 20 -8.19 6.10 -1.67
CA TRP A 20 -8.56 7.24 -0.85
C TRP A 20 -8.97 8.47 -1.67
N CYS A 21 -8.34 8.69 -2.82
CA CYS A 21 -8.59 9.87 -3.66
C CYS A 21 -8.77 9.56 -5.15
N GLY A 22 -8.68 8.30 -5.55
CA GLY A 22 -8.81 7.85 -6.94
C GLY A 22 -7.61 8.16 -7.84
N SER A 23 -6.57 8.87 -7.36
CA SER A 23 -5.39 9.23 -8.16
C SER A 23 -4.63 7.99 -8.65
N LEU A 24 -4.18 8.03 -9.90
CA LEU A 24 -3.30 7.02 -10.50
C LEU A 24 -1.81 7.28 -10.19
N ALA A 25 -1.47 8.45 -9.65
CA ALA A 25 -0.11 8.79 -9.24
C ALA A 25 0.22 8.05 -7.92
N THR A 26 0.68 6.82 -8.07
CA THR A 26 1.08 5.95 -6.95
C THR A 26 2.44 5.31 -7.20
N THR A 27 3.30 5.35 -6.18
CA THR A 27 4.57 4.61 -6.15
C THR A 27 4.38 3.31 -5.38
N PHE A 28 4.65 2.18 -6.02
CA PHE A 28 4.46 0.84 -5.44
C PHE A 28 5.79 0.26 -4.95
N VAL A 29 5.77 -0.26 -3.73
CA VAL A 29 6.89 -0.97 -3.09
C VAL A 29 6.49 -2.43 -2.92
N SER A 30 7.13 -3.30 -3.69
CA SER A 30 6.99 -4.74 -3.56
C SER A 30 8.08 -5.31 -2.65
N ARG A 31 7.69 -6.22 -1.76
CA ARG A 31 8.68 -7.05 -1.07
C ARG A 31 9.24 -8.10 -2.02
N GLY A 32 10.52 -8.42 -1.90
CA GLY A 32 11.07 -9.60 -2.56
C GLY A 32 10.56 -10.89 -1.90
N TYR A 33 10.41 -11.93 -2.71
CA TYR A 33 10.17 -13.30 -2.23
C TYR A 33 11.47 -14.10 -2.04
N VAL A 34 12.61 -13.58 -2.54
CA VAL A 34 13.91 -14.28 -2.58
C VAL A 34 15.05 -13.29 -2.28
N GLY A 35 15.97 -13.69 -1.39
CA GLY A 35 17.15 -12.88 -1.00
C GLY A 35 16.89 -11.91 0.17
N PRO A 36 17.94 -11.34 0.77
CA PRO A 36 17.78 -10.24 1.73
C PRO A 36 17.22 -9.03 0.99
N THR A 37 15.93 -8.79 1.15
CA THR A 37 15.32 -7.51 0.76
C THR A 37 15.14 -6.66 2.00
N ASP A 38 15.54 -5.40 1.93
CA ASP A 38 15.33 -4.44 3.01
C ASP A 38 13.83 -4.25 3.29
N GLU A 39 12.99 -4.44 2.26
CA GLU A 39 11.55 -4.37 2.34
C GLU A 39 10.91 -5.66 2.86
N THR A 40 10.34 -5.56 4.07
CA THR A 40 9.59 -6.63 4.74
C THR A 40 8.10 -6.63 4.40
N ASN A 41 7.55 -5.47 4.02
CA ASN A 41 6.13 -5.24 3.73
C ASN A 41 5.91 -4.85 2.27
N GLN A 42 4.70 -5.01 1.76
CA GLN A 42 4.26 -4.50 0.47
C GLN A 42 3.23 -3.39 0.67
N TYR A 43 3.46 -2.26 0.02
CA TYR A 43 2.61 -1.09 0.12
C TYR A 43 2.73 -0.22 -1.13
N PHE A 44 1.81 0.72 -1.29
CA PHE A 44 2.00 1.83 -2.21
C PHE A 44 1.79 3.15 -1.48
N THR A 45 2.43 4.19 -2.01
CA THR A 45 2.26 5.58 -1.57
C THR A 45 1.60 6.37 -2.70
N CYS A 46 0.56 7.13 -2.38
CA CYS A 46 -0.06 8.03 -3.34
C CYS A 46 0.60 9.40 -3.31
N ASP A 47 1.08 9.88 -4.45
CA ASP A 47 1.78 11.18 -4.53
C ASP A 47 0.82 12.37 -4.44
N ALA A 48 -0.46 12.16 -4.78
CA ALA A 48 -1.49 13.19 -4.69
C ALA A 48 -1.95 13.46 -3.25
N CYS A 49 -2.23 12.41 -2.47
CA CYS A 49 -2.75 12.55 -1.10
C CYS A 49 -1.75 12.19 0.00
N GLY A 50 -0.55 11.73 -0.36
CA GLY A 50 0.54 11.36 0.55
C GLY A 50 0.29 10.10 1.38
N ARG A 51 -0.79 9.36 1.13
CA ARG A 51 -1.17 8.20 1.95
C ARG A 51 -0.41 6.96 1.54
N THR A 52 0.15 6.27 2.53
CA THR A 52 0.70 4.92 2.40
C THR A 52 -0.40 3.90 2.67
N THR A 53 -0.54 2.92 1.76
CA THR A 53 -1.55 1.86 1.85
C THR A 53 -0.86 0.51 1.81
N PHE A 54 -1.04 -0.28 2.87
CA PHE A 54 -0.47 -1.62 2.93
C PHE A 54 -1.35 -2.64 2.22
N GLU A 55 -0.73 -3.48 1.40
CA GLU A 55 -1.36 -4.66 0.81
C GLU A 55 -0.94 -5.93 1.52
N LEU A 56 0.28 -5.96 2.05
CA LEU A 56 0.82 -7.10 2.76
C LEU A 56 1.76 -6.62 3.86
N VAL A 57 1.55 -7.13 5.07
CA VAL A 57 2.45 -6.91 6.20
C VAL A 57 2.99 -8.23 6.69
N ALA A 58 4.29 -8.29 6.96
CA ALA A 58 4.90 -9.43 7.60
C ALA A 58 4.90 -9.29 9.12
N LYS A 59 4.67 -10.41 9.80
CA LYS A 59 4.59 -10.52 11.25
C LYS A 59 5.29 -11.77 11.73
N THR A 60 5.91 -11.65 12.90
CA THR A 60 6.49 -12.80 13.60
C THR A 60 5.43 -13.65 14.27
N ALA A 61 5.78 -14.89 14.64
CA ALA A 61 4.87 -15.76 15.41
C ALA A 61 4.41 -15.09 16.73
N ARG A 62 5.29 -14.30 17.36
CA ARG A 62 4.97 -13.55 18.59
C ARG A 62 3.93 -12.47 18.32
N GLU A 63 4.11 -11.65 17.28
CA GLU A 63 3.15 -10.59 16.94
C GLU A 63 1.79 -11.17 16.53
N MET A 64 1.77 -12.28 15.78
CA MET A 64 0.53 -12.98 15.44
C MET A 64 -0.26 -13.39 16.68
N ARG A 65 0.41 -13.92 17.71
CA ARG A 65 -0.22 -14.31 18.97
C ARG A 65 -0.74 -13.11 19.76
N LEU A 66 0.04 -12.03 19.83
CA LEU A 66 -0.35 -10.81 20.56
C LEU A 66 -1.51 -10.08 19.87
N GLY A 67 -1.45 -9.94 18.54
CA GLY A 67 -2.47 -9.27 17.74
C GLY A 67 -3.69 -10.13 17.43
N ARG A 68 -3.61 -11.45 17.64
CA ARG A 68 -4.65 -12.44 17.34
C ARG A 68 -5.18 -12.35 15.90
N TYR A 69 -4.29 -12.01 14.96
CA TYR A 69 -4.66 -11.76 13.58
C TYR A 69 -5.20 -13.02 12.90
N LYS A 70 -6.38 -12.91 12.27
CA LYS A 70 -7.04 -13.96 11.49
C LYS A 70 -7.81 -13.35 10.31
N PRO A 71 -8.07 -14.11 9.23
CA PRO A 71 -8.93 -13.64 8.14
C PRO A 71 -10.30 -13.18 8.65
N GLY A 72 -10.82 -12.10 8.08
CA GLY A 72 -12.08 -11.47 8.46
C GLY A 72 -11.93 -10.36 9.51
N ASP A 73 -10.88 -10.38 10.33
CA ASP A 73 -10.65 -9.35 11.34
C ASP A 73 -10.15 -8.03 10.71
N VAL A 74 -10.12 -6.98 11.54
CA VAL A 74 -9.60 -5.67 11.16
C VAL A 74 -8.17 -5.51 11.66
N TYR A 75 -7.25 -5.29 10.74
CA TYR A 75 -5.92 -4.80 11.03
C TYR A 75 -5.95 -3.26 11.11
N GLN A 76 -5.34 -2.70 12.15
CA GLN A 76 -5.23 -1.26 12.31
C GLN A 76 -3.77 -0.85 12.23
N ASP A 77 -3.44 -0.06 11.21
CA ASP A 77 -2.19 0.66 11.17
C ASP A 77 -2.33 1.98 11.94
N ARG A 78 -1.64 2.05 13.07
CA ARG A 78 -1.66 3.23 13.94
C ARG A 78 -0.88 4.40 13.35
N ALA A 79 0.18 4.15 12.59
CA ALA A 79 1.02 5.19 12.02
C ALA A 79 0.25 5.99 10.95
N ASN A 80 -0.37 5.27 10.01
CA ASN A 80 -1.17 5.89 8.95
C ASN A 80 -2.66 6.04 9.29
N ARG A 81 -3.06 5.74 10.54
CA ARG A 81 -4.45 5.76 11.02
C ARG A 81 -5.43 5.07 10.07
N THR A 82 -4.99 3.97 9.48
CA THR A 82 -5.73 3.29 8.42
C THR A 82 -6.19 1.92 8.91
N ARG A 83 -7.42 1.56 8.55
CA ARG A 83 -8.01 0.27 8.88
C ARG A 83 -8.04 -0.59 7.63
N TYR A 84 -7.82 -1.89 7.83
CA TYR A 84 -7.75 -2.86 6.77
C TYR A 84 -8.52 -4.11 7.17
N GLN A 85 -9.21 -4.72 6.23
CA GLN A 85 -9.72 -6.07 6.41
C GLN A 85 -8.58 -7.05 6.14
N ILE A 86 -8.39 -8.00 7.06
CA ILE A 86 -7.47 -9.11 6.85
C ILE A 86 -8.15 -10.08 5.90
N SER A 87 -7.70 -10.12 4.66
CA SER A 87 -8.25 -11.01 3.63
C SER A 87 -7.67 -12.41 3.71
N ARG A 88 -6.40 -12.54 4.13
CA ARG A 88 -5.70 -13.82 4.26
C ARG A 88 -4.54 -13.71 5.24
N VAL A 89 -4.22 -14.82 5.89
CA VAL A 89 -2.98 -15.01 6.66
C VAL A 89 -2.27 -16.23 6.10
N LEU A 90 -0.98 -16.10 5.80
CA LEU A 90 -0.15 -17.17 5.28
C LEU A 90 1.09 -17.32 6.17
N ARG A 91 1.38 -18.53 6.66
CA ARG A 91 2.65 -18.82 7.33
C ARG A 91 3.72 -19.12 6.29
N VAL A 92 4.86 -18.44 6.37
CA VAL A 92 5.99 -18.61 5.44
C VAL A 92 7.22 -18.90 6.29
N GLY A 93 7.73 -20.13 6.20
CA GLY A 93 8.81 -20.58 7.08
C GLY A 93 8.43 -20.74 8.56
N SER A 94 9.44 -20.71 9.42
CA SER A 94 9.30 -21.07 10.84
C SER A 94 8.75 -19.94 11.71
N ASN A 95 9.09 -18.68 11.41
CA ASN A 95 8.78 -17.51 12.24
C ASN A 95 8.24 -16.29 11.45
N GLU A 96 7.80 -16.45 10.20
CA GLU A 96 7.21 -15.37 9.42
C GLU A 96 5.77 -15.71 9.01
N PHE A 97 4.91 -14.70 9.08
CA PHE A 97 3.52 -14.74 8.65
C PHE A 97 3.24 -13.52 7.78
N LEU A 98 2.59 -13.72 6.65
CA LEU A 98 2.14 -12.67 5.75
C LEU A 98 0.66 -12.45 5.94
N ILE A 99 0.29 -11.21 6.25
CA ILE A 99 -1.09 -10.79 6.41
C ILE A 99 -1.46 -9.96 5.19
N TYR A 100 -2.39 -10.45 4.39
CA TYR A 100 -2.92 -9.76 3.22
C TYR A 100 -4.03 -8.83 3.63
N LEU A 101 -3.92 -7.57 3.23
CA LEU A 101 -4.76 -6.48 3.67
C LEU A 101 -5.56 -5.92 2.50
N LYS A 102 -6.83 -5.62 2.75
CA LYS A 102 -7.66 -4.78 1.89
C LYS A 102 -7.99 -3.50 2.64
N PRO A 103 -7.74 -2.30 2.07
CA PRO A 103 -8.08 -1.07 2.75
C PRO A 103 -9.58 -1.04 3.02
N LEU A 104 -9.95 -0.61 4.23
CA LEU A 104 -11.32 -0.28 4.57
C LEU A 104 -11.43 1.25 4.53
N PRO A 105 -11.96 1.82 3.43
CA PRO A 105 -12.34 3.23 3.41
C PRO A 105 -13.15 3.54 4.67
N LEU A 106 -12.77 4.60 5.37
CA LEU A 106 -13.66 5.14 6.38
C LEU A 106 -14.91 5.57 5.62
N ASP A 107 -16.09 5.08 6.01
CA ASP A 107 -17.37 5.53 5.44
C ASP A 107 -17.33 7.05 5.21
N GLU A 108 -17.61 7.43 3.98
CA GLU A 108 -17.37 8.75 3.40
C GLU A 108 -18.09 9.87 4.15
N LYS A 109 -17.47 10.45 5.18
CA LYS A 109 -17.76 11.82 5.64
C LYS A 109 -16.51 12.51 6.17
N ARG A 110 -15.49 12.66 5.33
CA ARG A 110 -14.57 13.79 5.51
C ARG A 110 -13.95 14.16 4.17
N PRO A 111 -14.29 15.31 3.59
CA PRO A 111 -13.57 15.79 2.42
C PRO A 111 -12.09 15.91 2.82
N VAL A 112 -11.23 15.27 2.05
CA VAL A 112 -9.80 15.58 2.03
C VAL A 112 -9.75 17.05 1.68
N ALA A 113 -9.32 17.89 2.63
CA ALA A 113 -9.21 19.32 2.43
C ALA A 113 -8.47 19.55 1.11
N ALA A 114 -9.16 20.16 0.14
CA ALA A 114 -8.56 20.65 -1.08
C ALA A 114 -7.32 21.44 -0.65
N ARG A 115 -6.15 21.05 -1.15
CA ARG A 115 -4.96 21.87 -0.99
C ARG A 115 -5.23 23.11 -1.81
N ASP A 116 -5.55 24.21 -1.13
CA ASP A 116 -5.76 25.52 -1.74
C ASP A 116 -4.61 25.81 -2.70
N GLY A 117 -4.97 26.01 -3.97
CA GLY A 117 -4.07 26.55 -4.96
C GLY A 117 -3.69 27.95 -4.54
N GLN A 118 -2.45 28.11 -4.06
CA GLN A 118 -1.82 29.40 -3.93
C GLN A 118 -1.10 29.69 -5.26
N GLU A 119 -1.85 30.11 -6.28
CA GLU A 119 -1.28 30.96 -7.33
C GLU A 119 -1.31 32.41 -6.82
N PRO A 120 -0.15 33.07 -6.61
CA PRO A 120 -0.13 34.52 -6.63
C PRO A 120 -0.07 34.97 -8.08
N LEU A 121 -1.17 35.55 -8.57
CA LEU A 121 -1.22 36.32 -9.80
C LEU A 121 -1.41 37.81 -9.43
N ALA A 122 -0.57 38.64 -10.07
CA ALA A 122 -0.44 40.11 -10.03
C ALA A 122 0.63 40.66 -9.08
#